data_AF-W4DAU7-F1
#
_entry.id   AF-W4DAU7-F1
#
_cell.length_a   1.000
_cell.length_b   1.000
_cell.length_c   1.000
_cell.angle_alpha   90.00
_cell.angle_beta   90.00
_cell.angle_gamma   90.00
#
_symmetry.space_group_name_H-M   'P 1'
#
loop_
_entity.id
_entity.type
_entity.pdbx_description
1 polymer ?
#
loop_
_entity_poly.entity_id
_entity_poly.type
_entity_poly.pdbx_seq_one_letter_code
_entity_poly.pdbx_strand_id
1 'polypeptide(L)'
;MDDLEFYEQCIQRYAESQRLDLAGAAAFLQDKLQNETDSITRLISVRKQMLTPEDHNLVHLVGNNFPTLIGDDNSALTSILGEIFKASRIYHQVKSFEEYNPSQPIFQAHPELYDKLRKKSNGNPDLELIRLDAVGYKPIPDLPKHRTCKYKDSFLLIDRYLNSMVPSYLIHKYGTKKLYIRVDPHIVSKKAPPLSLEEEFIQPPNPYWIERLIIHPDQHEGSELFLPEYTAEDIQGDEWKRKQWWEYQIDGIRKLQIVATMKNEGNQKHFSMSLEELSEESIGDGMLIGRMIHLDAMDSYDTPFDQVRLNHLDLAINIYTGDSIEERMNSTLTKGKRITDANYRTHLIRADDIMFSDLLVITQIFFQSKTMVKEWIDSQFQFRSE
;
A
#
# COMPACT_ATOMS: atom_id res chain seq x y z
N MET A 1 -27.11 5.90 -26.54
CA MET A 1 -26.30 6.27 -25.38
C MET A 1 -27.07 7.34 -24.65
N ASP A 2 -27.58 7.02 -23.47
CA ASP A 2 -28.22 8.03 -22.63
C ASP A 2 -27.18 9.05 -22.13
N ASP A 3 -27.63 10.19 -21.61
CA ASP A 3 -26.74 11.27 -21.21
C ASP A 3 -25.83 10.89 -20.02
N LEU A 4 -26.28 10.00 -19.14
CA LEU A 4 -25.50 9.50 -18.00
C LEU A 4 -24.42 8.52 -18.48
N GLU A 5 -24.77 7.60 -19.36
CA GLU A 5 -23.84 6.67 -20.00
C GLU A 5 -22.76 7.44 -20.79
N PHE A 6 -23.14 8.50 -21.51
CA PHE A 6 -22.19 9.40 -22.18
C PHE A 6 -21.24 10.07 -21.18
N TYR A 7 -21.78 10.55 -20.06
CA TYR A 7 -21.02 11.22 -19.01
C TYR A 7 -19.99 10.26 -18.40
N GLU A 8 -20.43 9.10 -17.93
CA GLU A 8 -19.59 8.07 -17.31
C GLU A 8 -18.47 7.61 -18.25
N GLN A 9 -18.80 7.33 -19.52
CA GLN A 9 -17.79 6.94 -20.52
C GLN A 9 -16.76 8.03 -20.78
N CYS A 10 -17.17 9.31 -20.75
CA CYS A 10 -16.23 10.43 -20.92
C CYS A 10 -15.28 10.56 -19.72
N ILE A 11 -15.81 10.52 -18.49
CA ILE A 11 -14.99 10.55 -17.27
C ILE A 11 -13.99 9.40 -17.28
N GLN A 12 -14.46 8.18 -17.56
CA GLN A 12 -13.61 7.00 -17.64
C GLN A 12 -12.51 7.17 -18.71
N ARG A 13 -12.87 7.54 -19.93
CA ARG A 13 -11.90 7.74 -21.03
C ARG A 13 -10.83 8.78 -20.68
N TYR A 14 -11.21 9.87 -20.01
CA TYR A 14 -10.26 10.89 -19.58
C TYR A 14 -9.34 10.39 -18.46
N ALA A 15 -9.91 9.71 -17.47
CA ALA A 15 -9.18 9.09 -16.37
C ALA A 15 -8.13 8.06 -16.83
N GLU A 16 -8.46 7.28 -17.85
CA GLU A 16 -7.60 6.24 -18.41
C GLU A 16 -6.49 6.78 -19.32
N SER A 17 -6.72 7.91 -19.98
CA SER A 17 -5.83 8.46 -21.02
C SER A 17 -4.41 8.77 -20.51
N GLN A 18 -4.31 9.25 -19.27
CA GLN A 18 -3.05 9.52 -18.60
C GLN A 18 -3.27 9.57 -17.09
N ARG A 19 -2.18 9.45 -16.32
CA ARG A 19 -2.24 9.61 -14.87
C ARG A 19 -2.34 11.09 -14.53
N LEU A 20 -3.45 11.49 -13.93
CA LEU A 20 -3.74 12.88 -13.59
C LEU A 20 -3.74 13.06 -12.07
N ASP A 21 -2.90 13.95 -11.58
CA ASP A 21 -3.16 14.60 -10.29
C ASP A 21 -4.18 15.74 -10.50
N LEU A 22 -4.57 16.41 -9.42
CA LEU A 22 -5.59 17.46 -9.49
C LEU A 22 -5.18 18.61 -10.43
N ALA A 23 -3.92 19.04 -10.38
CA ALA A 23 -3.40 20.11 -11.23
C ALA A 23 -3.33 19.68 -12.71
N GLY A 24 -2.91 18.45 -12.97
CA GLY A 24 -2.87 17.85 -14.30
C GLY A 24 -4.27 17.67 -14.88
N ALA A 25 -5.25 17.26 -14.08
CA ALA A 25 -6.64 17.14 -14.51
C ALA A 25 -7.23 18.53 -14.85
N ALA A 26 -6.89 19.56 -14.07
CA ALA A 26 -7.30 20.93 -14.37
C ALA A 26 -6.71 21.42 -15.70
N ALA A 27 -5.41 21.23 -15.90
CA ALA A 27 -4.74 21.60 -17.15
C ALA A 27 -5.31 20.82 -18.36
N PHE A 28 -5.61 19.53 -18.18
CA PHE A 28 -6.24 18.70 -19.21
C PHE A 28 -7.62 19.22 -19.59
N LEU A 29 -8.47 19.57 -18.62
CA LEU A 29 -9.80 20.13 -18.89
C LEU A 29 -9.72 21.52 -19.54
N GLN A 30 -8.74 22.35 -19.17
CA GLN A 30 -8.50 23.64 -19.82
C GLN A 30 -8.14 23.48 -21.31
N ASP A 31 -7.29 22.51 -21.65
CA ASP A 31 -6.96 22.18 -23.04
C ASP A 31 -8.20 21.68 -23.81
N LYS A 32 -8.98 20.79 -23.20
CA LYS A 32 -10.22 20.26 -23.81
C LYS A 32 -11.29 21.32 -24.02
N LEU A 33 -11.42 22.31 -23.14
CA LEU A 33 -12.31 23.45 -23.34
C LEU A 33 -11.95 24.24 -24.62
N GLN A 34 -10.66 24.35 -24.93
CA GLN A 34 -10.16 25.10 -26.08
C GLN A 34 -10.24 24.29 -27.39
N ASN A 35 -9.99 22.98 -27.32
CA ASN A 35 -9.81 22.13 -28.50
C ASN A 35 -11.02 21.22 -28.82
N GLU A 36 -11.87 20.92 -27.83
CA GLU A 36 -13.00 19.97 -27.93
C GLU A 36 -14.28 20.55 -27.30
N THR A 37 -14.58 21.81 -27.65
CA THR A 37 -15.63 22.62 -27.00
C THR A 37 -17.00 21.95 -26.97
N ASP A 38 -17.44 21.30 -28.06
CA ASP A 38 -18.76 20.65 -28.11
C ASP A 38 -18.89 19.48 -27.13
N SER A 39 -17.84 18.66 -27.02
CA SER A 39 -17.85 17.49 -26.13
C SER A 39 -17.83 17.92 -24.66
N ILE A 40 -17.02 18.93 -24.31
CA ILE A 40 -16.95 19.44 -22.93
C ILE A 40 -18.22 20.20 -22.57
N THR A 41 -18.78 21.00 -23.50
CA THR A 41 -20.05 21.71 -23.26
C THR A 41 -21.19 20.73 -22.98
N ARG A 42 -21.26 19.63 -23.74
CA ARG A 42 -22.23 18.56 -23.46
C ARG A 42 -21.98 17.95 -22.08
N LEU A 43 -20.74 17.64 -21.73
CA LEU A 43 -20.39 17.07 -20.42
C LEU A 43 -20.83 17.97 -19.25
N ILE A 44 -20.54 19.27 -19.35
CA ILE A 44 -20.99 20.29 -18.39
C ILE A 44 -22.51 20.31 -18.32
N SER A 45 -23.20 20.32 -19.47
CA SER A 45 -24.66 20.36 -19.52
C SER A 45 -25.31 19.16 -18.84
N VAL A 46 -24.73 17.96 -18.95
CA VAL A 46 -25.23 16.78 -18.23
C VAL A 46 -24.96 16.93 -16.74
N ARG A 47 -23.73 17.26 -16.32
CA ARG A 47 -23.38 17.34 -14.89
C ARG A 47 -24.18 18.41 -14.14
N LYS A 48 -24.55 19.51 -14.81
CA LYS A 48 -25.42 20.55 -14.25
C LYS A 48 -26.76 20.04 -13.77
N GLN A 49 -27.33 19.04 -14.45
CA GLN A 49 -28.61 18.45 -14.07
C GLN A 49 -28.51 17.62 -12.77
N MET A 50 -27.28 17.33 -12.33
CA MET A 50 -26.97 16.49 -11.17
C MET A 50 -26.29 17.27 -10.04
N LEU A 51 -26.19 18.61 -10.14
CA LEU A 51 -25.53 19.42 -9.13
C LEU A 51 -26.24 19.32 -7.78
N THR A 52 -25.44 19.16 -6.72
CA THR A 52 -25.91 19.23 -5.33
C THR A 52 -25.42 20.51 -4.65
N PRO A 53 -25.99 20.91 -3.50
CA PRO A 53 -25.49 22.04 -2.73
C PRO A 53 -23.99 21.95 -2.38
N GLU A 54 -23.48 20.73 -2.17
CA GLU A 54 -22.07 20.48 -1.84
C GLU A 54 -21.14 20.78 -3.03
N ASP A 55 -21.58 20.53 -4.26
CA ASP A 55 -20.80 20.81 -5.48
C ASP A 55 -20.44 22.29 -5.60
N HIS A 56 -21.35 23.18 -5.21
CA HIS A 56 -21.11 24.63 -5.23
C HIS A 56 -20.00 25.07 -4.27
N ASN A 57 -19.81 24.34 -3.16
CA ASN A 57 -18.74 24.60 -2.19
C ASN A 57 -17.38 24.06 -2.66
N LEU A 58 -17.37 23.08 -3.59
CA LEU A 58 -16.16 22.43 -4.05
C LEU A 58 -15.18 23.40 -4.73
N VAL A 59 -15.69 24.43 -5.42
CA VAL A 59 -14.88 25.50 -6.05
C VAL A 59 -13.99 26.21 -5.03
N HIS A 60 -14.47 26.40 -3.79
CA HIS A 60 -13.71 27.04 -2.73
C HIS A 60 -12.64 26.12 -2.12
N LEU A 61 -12.89 24.80 -2.13
CA LEU A 61 -11.97 23.80 -1.57
C LEU A 61 -10.86 23.43 -2.54
N VAL A 62 -11.20 23.28 -3.82
CA VAL A 62 -10.30 22.80 -4.89
C VAL A 62 -9.59 23.98 -5.59
N GLY A 63 -10.10 25.20 -5.39
CA GLY A 63 -9.62 26.41 -6.04
C GLY A 63 -10.29 26.66 -7.40
N ASN A 64 -10.37 27.93 -7.78
CA ASN A 64 -10.99 28.35 -9.04
C ASN A 64 -10.05 28.10 -10.23
N ASN A 65 -10.03 26.87 -10.73
CA ASN A 65 -9.23 26.44 -11.87
C ASN A 65 -9.81 26.91 -13.23
N PHE A 66 -11.04 27.44 -13.25
CA PHE A 66 -11.77 27.81 -14.47
C PHE A 66 -12.40 29.21 -14.34
N PRO A 67 -11.59 30.28 -14.19
CA PRO A 67 -12.07 31.60 -13.81
C PRO A 67 -12.98 32.27 -14.85
N THR A 68 -12.99 31.78 -16.10
CA THR A 68 -13.86 32.26 -17.18
C THR A 68 -15.29 31.74 -17.09
N LEU A 69 -15.53 30.68 -16.29
CA LEU A 69 -16.86 30.11 -16.07
C LEU A 69 -17.45 30.65 -14.76
N ILE A 70 -18.77 30.83 -14.73
CA ILE A 70 -19.51 31.36 -13.58
C ILE A 70 -20.70 30.46 -13.22
N GLY A 71 -21.12 30.52 -11.96
CA GLY A 71 -22.29 29.80 -11.45
C GLY A 71 -22.20 28.29 -11.66
N ASP A 72 -23.29 27.71 -12.18
CA ASP A 72 -23.45 26.26 -12.35
C ASP A 72 -22.44 25.66 -13.34
N ASP A 73 -21.99 26.41 -14.35
CA ASP A 73 -20.99 25.91 -15.31
C ASP A 73 -19.64 25.68 -14.63
N ASN A 74 -19.23 26.60 -13.74
CA ASN A 74 -17.99 26.47 -12.97
C ASN A 74 -18.11 25.35 -11.94
N SER A 75 -19.27 25.26 -11.26
CA SER A 75 -19.53 24.22 -10.27
C SER A 75 -19.48 22.84 -10.93
N ALA A 76 -20.17 22.67 -12.06
CA ALA A 76 -20.19 21.42 -12.82
C ALA A 76 -18.80 21.02 -13.33
N LEU A 77 -18.03 21.96 -13.90
CA LEU A 77 -16.68 21.63 -14.37
C LEU A 77 -15.71 21.33 -13.24
N THR A 78 -15.88 21.96 -12.07
CA THR A 78 -15.10 21.65 -10.87
C THR A 78 -15.45 20.26 -10.31
N SER A 79 -16.71 19.86 -10.33
CA SER A 79 -17.11 18.48 -9.98
C SER A 79 -16.54 17.48 -10.98
N ILE A 80 -16.62 17.76 -12.29
CA ILE A 80 -15.99 16.94 -13.35
C ILE A 80 -14.48 16.80 -13.10
N LEU A 81 -13.79 17.88 -12.72
CA LEU A 81 -12.38 17.86 -12.35
C LEU A 81 -12.11 16.87 -11.20
N GLY A 82 -12.88 16.98 -10.11
CA GLY A 82 -12.76 16.09 -8.96
C GLY A 82 -13.03 14.62 -9.31
N GLU A 83 -14.04 14.38 -10.16
CA GLU A 83 -14.43 13.05 -10.61
C GLU A 83 -13.38 12.42 -11.54
N ILE A 84 -12.83 13.17 -12.51
CA ILE A 84 -11.72 12.70 -13.36
C ILE A 84 -10.47 12.41 -12.52
N PHE A 85 -10.13 13.29 -11.58
CA PHE A 85 -9.01 13.07 -10.68
C PHE A 85 -9.19 11.79 -9.87
N LYS A 86 -10.36 11.61 -9.25
CA LYS A 86 -10.69 10.40 -8.47
C LYS A 86 -10.62 9.15 -9.36
N ALA A 87 -11.30 9.15 -10.50
CA ALA A 87 -11.31 8.03 -11.42
C ALA A 87 -9.90 7.69 -11.96
N SER A 88 -9.10 8.70 -12.31
CA SER A 88 -7.71 8.51 -12.77
C SER A 88 -6.86 7.89 -11.66
N ARG A 89 -6.96 8.41 -10.43
CA ARG A 89 -6.22 7.87 -9.28
C ARG A 89 -6.54 6.39 -9.06
N ILE A 90 -7.83 6.03 -9.07
CA ILE A 90 -8.29 4.64 -8.87
C ILE A 90 -7.79 3.74 -10.01
N TYR A 91 -8.01 4.15 -11.26
CA TYR A 91 -7.58 3.38 -12.43
C TYR A 91 -6.09 3.08 -12.43
N HIS A 92 -5.25 4.11 -12.22
CA HIS A 92 -3.79 3.94 -12.21
C HIS A 92 -3.28 3.25 -10.94
N GLN A 93 -4.05 3.27 -9.85
CA GLN A 93 -3.77 2.45 -8.67
C GLN A 93 -4.00 0.97 -8.97
N VAL A 94 -5.12 0.60 -9.60
CA VAL A 94 -5.37 -0.78 -10.03
C VAL A 94 -4.31 -1.26 -11.02
N LYS A 95 -3.96 -0.44 -12.01
CA LYS A 95 -2.86 -0.75 -12.95
C LYS A 95 -1.52 -0.99 -12.26
N SER A 96 -1.25 -0.29 -11.16
CA SER A 96 0.01 -0.47 -10.43
C SER A 96 0.12 -1.84 -9.74
N PHE A 97 -0.96 -2.62 -9.67
CA PHE A 97 -0.97 -4.00 -9.14
C PHE A 97 -0.77 -5.08 -10.20
N GLU A 98 -0.76 -4.73 -11.49
CA GLU A 98 -0.56 -5.70 -12.58
C GLU A 98 0.78 -6.42 -12.45
N GLU A 99 0.79 -7.71 -12.81
CA GLU A 99 2.05 -8.43 -13.03
C GLU A 99 2.86 -7.78 -14.15
N TYR A 100 4.18 -7.90 -14.02
CA TYR A 100 5.13 -7.42 -14.99
C TYR A 100 4.98 -8.12 -16.32
N ASN A 101 4.94 -7.32 -17.37
CA ASN A 101 4.95 -7.82 -18.73
C ASN A 101 5.74 -6.87 -19.64
N PRO A 102 6.34 -7.36 -20.75
CA PRO A 102 7.22 -6.55 -21.58
C PRO A 102 6.56 -5.33 -22.23
N SER A 103 5.23 -5.27 -22.32
CA SER A 103 4.51 -4.15 -22.94
C SER A 103 4.40 -2.92 -22.03
N GLN A 104 4.67 -3.08 -20.72
CA GLN A 104 4.56 -1.98 -19.77
C GLN A 104 5.65 -0.91 -19.98
N PRO A 105 5.35 0.36 -19.69
CA PRO A 105 6.25 1.49 -19.92
C PRO A 105 7.69 1.31 -19.40
N ILE A 106 7.89 0.76 -18.20
CA ILE A 106 9.25 0.58 -17.66
C ILE A 106 10.09 -0.38 -18.52
N PHE A 107 9.49 -1.43 -19.08
CA PHE A 107 10.18 -2.45 -19.87
C PHE A 107 10.27 -2.08 -21.35
N GLN A 108 9.37 -1.21 -21.84
CA GLN A 108 9.55 -0.59 -23.15
C GLN A 108 10.72 0.40 -23.14
N ALA A 109 10.89 1.15 -22.05
CA ALA A 109 12.01 2.09 -21.89
C ALA A 109 13.34 1.39 -21.54
N HIS A 110 13.29 0.36 -20.69
CA HIS A 110 14.46 -0.39 -20.20
C HIS A 110 14.22 -1.91 -20.28
N PRO A 111 14.23 -2.51 -21.49
CA PRO A 111 13.90 -3.93 -21.68
C PRO A 111 14.78 -4.88 -20.85
N GLU A 112 16.04 -4.50 -20.61
CA GLU A 112 16.96 -5.33 -19.85
C GLU A 112 16.58 -5.51 -18.37
N LEU A 113 15.69 -4.66 -17.82
CA LEU A 113 15.18 -4.84 -16.46
C LEU A 113 14.30 -6.10 -16.34
N TYR A 114 13.68 -6.54 -17.44
CA TYR A 114 12.87 -7.75 -17.44
C TYR A 114 13.72 -9.02 -17.18
N ASP A 115 14.99 -9.00 -17.61
CA ASP A 115 15.94 -10.07 -17.29
C ASP A 115 16.47 -10.01 -15.85
N LYS A 116 16.15 -8.93 -15.12
CA LYS A 116 16.53 -8.69 -13.72
C LYS A 116 15.41 -8.98 -12.73
N LEU A 117 14.27 -9.48 -13.21
CA LEU A 117 13.23 -10.02 -12.36
C LEU A 117 13.79 -11.09 -11.44
N ARG A 118 13.25 -11.17 -10.22
CA ARG A 118 13.55 -12.27 -9.30
C ARG A 118 13.21 -13.58 -10.00
N LYS A 119 13.96 -14.64 -9.70
CA LYS A 119 13.62 -15.99 -10.16
C LYS A 119 13.04 -16.78 -9.01
N LYS A 120 11.92 -17.46 -9.24
CA LYS A 120 11.35 -18.44 -8.32
C LYS A 120 12.28 -19.67 -8.25
N SER A 121 12.05 -20.55 -7.28
CA SER A 121 12.85 -21.77 -7.08
C SER A 121 12.88 -22.69 -8.31
N ASN A 122 11.81 -22.68 -9.12
CA ASN A 122 11.72 -23.41 -10.39
C ASN A 122 12.43 -22.72 -11.58
N GLY A 123 13.09 -21.58 -11.35
CA GLY A 123 13.82 -20.81 -12.36
C GLY A 123 12.96 -19.84 -13.18
N ASN A 124 11.64 -19.90 -13.08
CA ASN A 124 10.74 -18.98 -13.76
C ASN A 124 10.83 -17.57 -13.15
N PRO A 125 10.65 -16.50 -13.95
CA PRO A 125 10.61 -15.16 -13.42
C PRO A 125 9.43 -14.98 -12.47
N ASP A 126 9.69 -14.25 -11.39
CA ASP A 126 8.70 -13.63 -10.55
C ASP A 126 8.28 -12.32 -11.23
N LEU A 127 7.03 -12.25 -11.65
CA LEU A 127 6.50 -11.12 -12.41
C LEU A 127 6.10 -9.96 -11.49
N GLU A 128 6.59 -9.90 -10.25
CA GLU A 128 6.25 -8.79 -9.35
C GLU A 128 7.45 -8.03 -8.79
N LEU A 129 8.63 -8.65 -8.79
CA LEU A 129 9.80 -8.14 -8.07
C LEU A 129 11.03 -8.10 -8.97
N ILE A 130 11.73 -6.96 -8.95
CA ILE A 130 13.02 -6.76 -9.60
C ILE A 130 14.12 -6.83 -8.56
N ARG A 131 15.28 -7.37 -8.91
CA ARG A 131 16.46 -7.28 -8.04
C ARG A 131 16.78 -5.83 -7.66
N LEU A 132 16.93 -5.56 -6.38
CA LEU A 132 17.15 -4.20 -5.87
C LEU A 132 18.48 -3.61 -6.38
N ASP A 133 19.51 -4.44 -6.49
CA ASP A 133 20.81 -4.03 -7.01
C ASP A 133 20.79 -3.68 -8.51
N ALA A 134 19.82 -4.21 -9.26
CA ALA A 134 19.64 -3.89 -10.66
C ALA A 134 18.98 -2.52 -10.87
N VAL A 135 17.99 -2.16 -10.06
CA VAL A 135 17.28 -0.88 -10.22
C VAL A 135 18.08 0.31 -9.67
N GLY A 136 19.01 0.07 -8.72
CA GLY A 136 19.89 1.11 -8.19
C GLY A 136 19.20 2.06 -7.22
N TYR A 137 18.12 1.62 -6.57
CA TYR A 137 17.38 2.41 -5.58
C TYR A 137 18.26 2.71 -4.37
N LYS A 138 18.27 4.00 -3.97
CA LYS A 138 19.02 4.49 -2.82
C LYS A 138 18.05 5.26 -1.93
N PRO A 139 17.50 4.63 -0.88
CA PRO A 139 16.61 5.34 0.03
C PRO A 139 17.34 6.50 0.68
N ILE A 140 16.62 7.58 0.93
CA ILE A 140 17.12 8.71 1.71
C ILE A 140 16.68 8.47 3.16
N PRO A 141 17.61 8.42 4.12
CA PRO A 141 17.26 8.30 5.54
C PRO A 141 16.23 9.36 5.95
N ASP A 142 15.29 8.96 6.81
CA ASP A 142 14.26 9.82 7.37
C ASP A 142 13.27 10.43 6.35
N LEU A 143 13.23 9.88 5.13
CA LEU A 143 12.20 10.22 4.13
C LEU A 143 11.35 9.00 3.78
N PRO A 144 10.40 8.58 4.65
CA PRO A 144 9.60 7.36 4.48
C PRO A 144 8.83 7.30 3.17
N LYS A 145 8.45 8.46 2.61
CA LYS A 145 7.74 8.59 1.34
C LYS A 145 8.66 8.71 0.11
N HIS A 146 9.98 8.58 0.28
CA HIS A 146 10.92 8.64 -0.83
C HIS A 146 10.81 7.41 -1.73
N ARG A 147 10.33 7.62 -2.96
CA ARG A 147 10.06 6.52 -3.91
C ARG A 147 10.96 6.50 -5.14
N THR A 148 11.78 7.53 -5.33
CA THR A 148 12.44 7.77 -6.62
C THR A 148 13.68 6.91 -6.80
N CYS A 149 13.75 6.22 -7.93
CA CYS A 149 14.90 5.45 -8.34
C CYS A 149 15.46 6.05 -9.64
N LYS A 150 16.70 6.55 -9.61
CA LYS A 150 17.38 7.02 -10.82
C LYS A 150 17.99 5.82 -11.53
N TYR A 151 17.53 5.54 -12.75
CA TYR A 151 18.03 4.44 -13.57
C TYR A 151 18.40 4.95 -14.97
N LYS A 152 19.69 4.91 -15.29
CA LYS A 152 20.26 5.51 -16.51
C LYS A 152 19.82 6.99 -16.69
N ASP A 153 19.14 7.30 -17.78
CA ASP A 153 18.60 8.61 -18.16
C ASP A 153 17.14 8.82 -17.72
N SER A 154 16.61 7.91 -16.91
CA SER A 154 15.22 7.88 -16.49
C SER A 154 15.08 7.85 -14.96
N PHE A 155 13.87 8.17 -14.51
CA PHE A 155 13.41 8.07 -13.13
C PHE A 155 12.25 7.08 -13.09
N LEU A 156 12.40 6.08 -12.23
CA LEU A 156 11.39 5.07 -11.90
C LEU A 156 10.88 5.34 -10.48
N LEU A 157 9.74 4.77 -10.11
CA LEU A 157 9.23 4.85 -8.74
C LEU A 157 9.04 3.46 -8.15
N ILE A 158 9.46 3.26 -6.90
CA ILE A 158 9.03 2.09 -6.14
C ILE A 158 7.54 2.21 -5.80
N ASP A 159 6.93 1.08 -5.44
CA ASP A 159 5.50 1.04 -5.10
C ASP A 159 5.13 2.07 -4.01
N ARG A 160 3.91 2.61 -4.08
CA ARG A 160 3.44 3.67 -3.17
C ARG A 160 3.20 3.19 -1.74
N TYR A 161 2.95 1.89 -1.57
CA TYR A 161 2.69 1.30 -0.26
C TYR A 161 3.95 0.86 0.47
N LEU A 162 5.11 0.92 -0.18
CA LEU A 162 6.38 0.59 0.45
C LEU A 162 6.99 1.82 1.12
N ASN A 163 6.95 1.85 2.45
CA ASN A 163 7.69 2.83 3.24
C ASN A 163 9.20 2.65 3.01
N SER A 164 9.89 3.69 2.55
CA SER A 164 11.32 3.67 2.19
C SER A 164 12.25 3.33 3.35
N MET A 165 11.78 3.47 4.59
CA MET A 165 12.55 3.13 5.78
C MET A 165 12.76 1.61 5.89
N VAL A 166 11.86 0.78 5.33
CA VAL A 166 12.07 -0.67 5.27
C VAL A 166 13.27 -1.03 4.38
N PRO A 167 13.33 -0.67 3.08
CA PRO A 167 14.51 -0.93 2.28
C PRO A 167 15.75 -0.21 2.82
N SER A 168 15.62 0.98 3.44
CA SER A 168 16.75 1.65 4.11
C SER A 168 17.38 0.78 5.20
N TYR A 169 16.55 0.27 6.12
CA TYR A 169 16.97 -0.65 7.18
C TYR A 169 17.62 -1.93 6.62
N LEU A 170 16.96 -2.57 5.66
CA LEU A 170 17.42 -3.83 5.08
C LEU A 170 18.72 -3.66 4.27
N ILE A 171 18.84 -2.61 3.46
CA ILE A 171 20.08 -2.32 2.71
C ILE A 171 21.23 -2.08 3.68
N HIS A 172 21.00 -1.31 4.75
CA HIS A 172 22.04 -1.02 5.73
C HIS A 172 22.58 -2.30 6.40
N LYS A 173 21.69 -3.23 6.76
CA LYS A 173 22.04 -4.45 7.48
C LYS A 173 22.54 -5.59 6.58
N TYR A 174 21.95 -5.77 5.39
CA TYR A 174 22.16 -6.94 4.53
C TYR A 174 22.75 -6.62 3.15
N GLY A 175 22.86 -5.33 2.80
CA GLY A 175 23.16 -4.91 1.43
C GLY A 175 22.00 -5.21 0.47
N THR A 176 22.24 -5.10 -0.84
CA THR A 176 21.18 -5.15 -1.85
C THR A 176 21.00 -6.52 -2.52
N LYS A 177 21.97 -7.44 -2.37
CA LYS A 177 22.04 -8.69 -3.17
C LYS A 177 20.92 -9.68 -2.89
N LYS A 178 20.34 -9.64 -1.70
CA LYS A 178 19.27 -10.55 -1.24
C LYS A 178 17.91 -9.86 -1.20
N LEU A 179 17.82 -8.66 -1.76
CA LEU A 179 16.63 -7.83 -1.72
C LEU A 179 16.05 -7.70 -3.13
N TYR A 180 14.74 -7.81 -3.23
CA TYR A 180 13.98 -7.63 -4.45
C TYR A 180 12.84 -6.69 -4.16
N ILE A 181 12.57 -5.76 -5.06
CA ILE A 181 11.64 -4.66 -4.84
C ILE A 181 10.70 -4.52 -6.02
N ARG A 182 9.48 -4.08 -5.73
CA ARG A 182 8.51 -3.67 -6.73
C ARG A 182 8.75 -2.22 -7.15
N VAL A 183 8.89 -2.05 -8.45
CA VAL A 183 8.85 -0.77 -9.17
C VAL A 183 7.50 -0.64 -9.87
N ASP A 184 6.89 0.55 -9.85
CA ASP A 184 5.63 0.83 -10.55
C ASP A 184 5.83 0.62 -12.07
N PRO A 185 5.13 -0.35 -12.69
CA PRO A 185 5.39 -0.73 -14.08
C PRO A 185 5.01 0.34 -15.10
N HIS A 186 4.17 1.29 -14.70
CA HIS A 186 3.60 2.30 -15.60
C HIS A 186 4.26 3.67 -15.47
N ILE A 187 5.25 3.81 -14.58
CA ILE A 187 5.95 5.09 -14.36
C ILE A 187 7.40 5.02 -14.81
N VAL A 188 7.67 5.73 -15.90
CA VAL A 188 9.01 6.07 -16.34
C VAL A 188 9.01 7.53 -16.78
N SER A 189 9.96 8.32 -16.28
CA SER A 189 10.06 9.75 -16.60
C SER A 189 11.50 10.14 -16.92
N LYS A 190 11.67 11.05 -17.88
CA LYS A 190 12.97 11.71 -18.12
C LYS A 190 13.25 12.83 -17.13
N LYS A 191 12.21 13.34 -16.47
CA LYS A 191 12.30 14.40 -15.46
C LYS A 191 12.22 13.79 -14.07
N ALA A 192 13.07 14.28 -13.16
CA ALA A 192 12.98 13.89 -11.76
C ALA A 192 11.60 14.26 -11.22
N PRO A 193 10.89 13.35 -10.55
CA PRO A 193 9.67 13.70 -9.83
C PRO A 193 10.02 14.70 -8.71
N PRO A 194 9.09 15.59 -8.33
CA PRO A 194 9.29 16.45 -7.18
C PRO A 194 9.52 15.60 -5.92
N LEU A 195 10.42 16.05 -5.06
CA LEU A 195 10.63 15.43 -3.75
C LEU A 195 9.43 15.80 -2.87
N SER A 196 8.66 14.81 -2.40
CA SER A 196 7.65 15.06 -1.35
C SER A 196 8.37 15.18 -0.02
N LEU A 197 8.33 16.37 0.58
CA LEU A 197 8.76 16.62 1.94
C LEU A 197 7.49 16.70 2.79
N GLU A 198 7.29 15.71 3.64
CA GLU A 198 6.19 15.69 4.59
C GLU A 198 6.80 15.53 5.98
N GLU A 199 6.37 16.35 6.93
CA GLU A 199 6.81 16.25 8.32
C GLU A 199 6.14 15.04 8.96
N GLU A 200 6.94 14.03 9.33
CA GLU A 200 6.49 12.86 10.09
C GLU A 200 7.29 12.80 11.40
N PHE A 201 6.59 12.85 12.55
CA PHE A 201 7.23 12.79 13.86
C PHE A 201 7.68 11.36 14.16
N ILE A 202 8.98 11.09 14.09
CA ILE A 202 9.57 9.78 14.43
C ILE A 202 10.00 9.79 15.91
N GLN A 203 9.30 9.04 16.76
CA GLN A 203 9.73 8.76 18.14
C GLN A 203 10.46 7.40 18.18
N PRO A 204 11.77 7.33 18.51
CA PRO A 204 12.51 6.07 18.45
C PRO A 204 12.16 5.13 19.63
N PRO A 205 12.03 3.81 19.42
CA PRO A 205 11.79 2.83 20.48
C PRO A 205 13.07 2.38 21.22
N ASN A 206 12.89 1.86 22.45
CA ASN A 206 13.94 1.41 23.38
C ASN A 206 14.49 0.00 23.02
N PRO A 207 15.84 -0.20 22.94
CA PRO A 207 16.44 -1.34 22.22
C PRO A 207 16.70 -2.66 22.98
N TYR A 208 16.23 -2.88 24.22
CA TYR A 208 16.84 -3.91 25.10
C TYR A 208 16.08 -5.19 25.45
N TRP A 209 15.00 -5.60 24.78
CA TRP A 209 14.02 -6.42 25.52
C TRP A 209 13.55 -7.75 24.94
N ILE A 210 14.10 -8.31 23.87
CA ILE A 210 13.52 -9.55 23.29
C ILE A 210 14.61 -10.60 23.15
N GLU A 211 14.67 -11.60 24.03
CA GLU A 211 15.79 -12.55 24.03
C GLU A 211 15.45 -13.99 23.58
N ARG A 212 14.35 -14.66 23.95
CA ARG A 212 14.28 -16.15 23.72
C ARG A 212 12.84 -16.69 23.52
N LEU A 213 12.48 -17.10 22.28
CA LEU A 213 11.16 -17.66 21.88
C LEU A 213 11.09 -19.19 21.95
N ILE A 214 9.93 -19.77 22.29
CA ILE A 214 9.60 -21.21 22.13
C ILE A 214 8.12 -21.40 21.74
N ILE A 215 7.82 -22.15 20.66
CA ILE A 215 6.48 -22.66 20.28
C ILE A 215 6.60 -24.16 19.88
N HIS A 216 5.61 -24.99 20.25
CA HIS A 216 5.61 -26.46 20.05
C HIS A 216 4.89 -26.95 18.75
N PRO A 217 5.12 -28.18 18.26
CA PRO A 217 4.55 -28.69 17.01
C PRO A 217 3.02 -28.88 17.12
N ASP A 218 2.32 -28.70 16.00
CA ASP A 218 0.85 -28.83 15.85
C ASP A 218 -0.02 -27.85 16.68
N GLN A 219 0.58 -26.77 17.18
CA GLN A 219 -0.15 -25.65 17.81
C GLN A 219 -0.49 -24.55 16.79
N HIS A 220 -1.70 -24.02 16.92
CA HIS A 220 -2.12 -22.77 16.30
C HIS A 220 -2.16 -21.67 17.37
N GLU A 221 -1.32 -20.67 17.22
CA GLU A 221 -1.22 -19.48 18.08
C GLU A 221 -1.39 -18.24 17.19
N GLY A 222 -2.14 -17.25 17.67
CA GLY A 222 -2.43 -16.03 16.93
C GLY A 222 -3.18 -15.03 17.79
N SER A 223 -2.96 -13.75 17.53
CA SER A 223 -3.68 -12.65 18.17
C SER A 223 -4.48 -11.89 17.12
N GLU A 224 -5.71 -11.53 17.46
CA GLU A 224 -6.52 -10.58 16.71
C GLU A 224 -6.74 -9.37 17.62
N LEU A 225 -6.18 -8.23 17.22
CA LEU A 225 -6.33 -6.97 17.94
C LEU A 225 -7.32 -6.10 17.17
N PHE A 226 -8.30 -5.56 17.89
CA PHE A 226 -9.27 -4.61 17.37
C PHE A 226 -9.02 -3.28 18.06
N LEU A 227 -9.05 -2.20 17.29
CA LEU A 227 -9.20 -0.87 17.88
C LEU A 227 -10.68 -0.72 18.30
N PRO A 228 -10.98 -0.57 19.60
CA PRO A 228 -12.34 -0.35 20.04
C PRO A 228 -12.84 1.03 19.58
N GLU A 229 -14.11 1.11 19.21
CA GLU A 229 -14.76 2.37 18.86
C GLU A 229 -14.99 3.20 20.13
N TYR A 230 -14.04 4.09 20.46
CA TYR A 230 -14.20 5.02 21.57
C TYR A 230 -15.05 6.24 21.19
N THR A 231 -15.81 6.77 22.14
CA THR A 231 -16.42 8.10 22.01
C THR A 231 -15.43 9.21 22.39
N ALA A 232 -15.74 10.47 22.06
CA ALA A 232 -14.92 11.63 22.46
C ALA A 232 -14.81 11.78 23.99
N GLU A 233 -15.77 11.24 24.74
CA GLU A 233 -15.80 11.23 26.20
C GLU A 233 -14.89 10.11 26.75
N ASP A 234 -14.82 8.95 26.10
CA ASP A 234 -13.98 7.80 26.50
C ASP A 234 -12.47 8.07 26.44
N ILE A 235 -12.04 9.02 25.60
CA ILE A 235 -10.62 9.38 25.37
C ILE A 235 -10.14 10.53 26.26
N GLN A 236 -10.99 11.09 27.13
CA GLN A 236 -10.64 12.24 27.95
C GLN A 236 -9.65 11.83 29.05
N GLY A 237 -8.44 12.40 29.00
CA GLY A 237 -7.37 12.11 29.98
C GLY A 237 -6.54 10.85 29.72
N ASP A 238 -6.85 10.06 28.69
CA ASP A 238 -6.12 8.85 28.31
C ASP A 238 -5.50 8.98 26.92
N GLU A 239 -4.19 9.23 26.88
CA GLU A 239 -3.45 9.41 25.63
C GLU A 239 -3.39 8.12 24.79
N TRP A 240 -3.40 6.95 25.42
CA TRP A 240 -3.37 5.67 24.71
C TRP A 240 -4.68 5.42 23.97
N LYS A 241 -5.82 5.60 24.65
CA LYS A 241 -7.14 5.49 24.02
C LYS A 241 -7.35 6.53 22.93
N ARG A 242 -6.81 7.74 23.11
CA ARG A 242 -6.84 8.78 22.07
C ARG A 242 -6.09 8.35 20.80
N LYS A 243 -4.93 7.71 20.94
CA LYS A 243 -4.16 7.19 19.79
C LYS A 243 -4.95 6.09 19.07
N GLN A 244 -5.50 5.13 19.82
CA GLN A 244 -6.35 4.07 19.28
C GLN A 244 -7.58 4.63 18.53
N TRP A 245 -8.23 5.66 19.10
CA TRP A 245 -9.36 6.34 18.46
C TRP A 245 -8.95 7.03 17.15
N TRP A 246 -7.78 7.69 17.12
CA TRP A 246 -7.28 8.37 15.94
C TRP A 246 -6.99 7.37 14.80
N GLU A 247 -6.31 6.26 15.11
CA GLU A 247 -6.02 5.20 14.16
C GLU A 247 -7.31 4.58 13.57
N TYR A 248 -8.35 4.43 14.40
CA TYR A 248 -9.63 3.89 13.94
C TYR A 248 -10.43 4.91 13.10
N GLN A 249 -10.66 6.11 13.63
CA GLN A 249 -11.56 7.09 13.03
C GLN A 249 -10.93 7.87 11.88
N ILE A 250 -9.63 8.18 11.96
CA ILE A 250 -8.93 9.01 10.98
C ILE A 250 -8.16 8.16 9.99
N ASP A 251 -7.36 7.20 10.47
CA ASP A 251 -6.53 6.36 9.58
C ASP A 251 -7.31 5.17 9.00
N GLY A 252 -8.53 4.93 9.49
CA GLY A 252 -9.40 3.88 8.99
C GLY A 252 -8.91 2.46 9.30
N ILE A 253 -7.98 2.30 10.25
CA ILE A 253 -7.41 1.00 10.59
C ILE A 253 -8.44 0.20 11.41
N ARG A 254 -8.60 -1.09 11.11
CA ARG A 254 -9.65 -1.92 11.72
C ARG A 254 -9.10 -3.07 12.55
N LYS A 255 -8.20 -3.86 11.99
CA LYS A 255 -7.67 -5.05 12.65
C LYS A 255 -6.28 -5.42 12.18
N LEU A 256 -5.48 -5.94 13.11
CA LEU A 256 -4.21 -6.62 12.86
C LEU A 256 -4.38 -8.10 13.21
N GLN A 257 -4.20 -8.97 12.23
CA GLN A 257 -4.35 -10.42 12.35
C GLN A 257 -3.00 -11.10 12.18
N ILE A 258 -2.65 -11.99 13.10
CA ILE A 258 -1.34 -12.61 13.13
C ILE A 258 -1.50 -14.11 13.32
N VAL A 259 -0.88 -14.89 12.44
CA VAL A 259 -0.95 -16.34 12.47
C VAL A 259 0.41 -16.93 12.18
N ALA A 260 0.83 -17.86 13.03
CA ALA A 260 1.99 -18.70 12.81
C ALA A 260 1.57 -20.17 12.67
N THR A 261 2.28 -20.90 11.82
CA THR A 261 2.07 -22.33 11.60
C THR A 261 3.41 -23.04 11.55
N MET A 262 3.46 -24.23 12.14
CA MET A 262 4.58 -25.15 12.03
C MET A 262 4.10 -26.40 11.30
N LYS A 263 4.71 -26.73 10.16
CA LYS A 263 4.38 -27.92 9.37
C LYS A 263 5.58 -28.87 9.33
N ASN A 264 5.29 -30.17 9.26
CA ASN A 264 6.31 -31.18 8.97
C ASN A 264 6.34 -31.42 7.45
N GLU A 265 7.42 -30.99 6.78
CA GLU A 265 7.66 -31.23 5.37
C GLU A 265 8.77 -32.28 5.22
N GLY A 266 8.36 -33.55 5.15
CA GLY A 266 9.30 -34.67 5.23
C GLY A 266 9.92 -34.78 6.62
N ASN A 267 11.25 -34.67 6.70
CA ASN A 267 12.01 -34.68 7.96
C ASN A 267 12.36 -33.26 8.46
N GLN A 268 11.88 -32.21 7.79
CA GLN A 268 12.17 -30.83 8.16
C GLN A 268 10.95 -30.13 8.73
N LYS A 269 11.19 -29.20 9.66
CA LYS A 269 10.14 -28.39 10.28
C LYS A 269 10.06 -27.06 9.56
N HIS A 270 8.95 -26.79 8.90
CA HIS A 270 8.71 -25.56 8.18
C HIS A 270 7.85 -24.63 9.04
N PHE A 271 8.45 -23.56 9.53
CA PHE A 271 7.76 -22.46 10.19
C PHE A 271 7.30 -21.45 9.16
N SER A 272 6.05 -21.04 9.21
CA SER A 272 5.50 -19.97 8.38
C SER A 272 4.60 -19.05 9.21
N MET A 273 4.76 -17.74 9.03
CA MET A 273 3.98 -16.73 9.73
C MET A 273 3.43 -15.70 8.74
N SER A 274 2.21 -15.26 8.99
CA SER A 274 1.55 -14.19 8.26
C SER A 274 1.00 -13.16 9.23
N LEU A 275 1.24 -11.89 8.97
CA LEU A 275 0.67 -10.75 9.69
C LEU A 275 -0.07 -9.90 8.66
N GLU A 276 -1.31 -9.50 8.95
CA GLU A 276 -2.10 -8.66 8.05
C GLU A 276 -2.84 -7.56 8.80
N GLU A 277 -2.61 -6.30 8.42
CA GLU A 277 -3.34 -5.13 8.88
C GLU A 277 -4.37 -4.73 7.82
N LEU A 278 -5.65 -4.68 8.18
CA LEU A 278 -6.71 -4.18 7.31
C LEU A 278 -7.05 -2.72 7.62
N SER A 279 -7.06 -1.89 6.59
CA SER A 279 -7.42 -0.47 6.66
C SER A 279 -8.47 -0.10 5.61
N GLU A 280 -9.46 0.67 6.03
CA GLU A 280 -10.55 1.21 5.20
C GLU A 280 -10.19 2.53 4.51
N GLU A 281 -8.92 2.95 4.54
CA GLU A 281 -8.43 4.20 3.96
C GLU A 281 -8.83 4.43 2.49
N SER A 282 -9.15 3.36 1.75
CA SER A 282 -9.58 3.40 0.35
C SER A 282 -10.99 2.83 0.11
N ILE A 283 -11.81 2.61 1.16
CA ILE A 283 -13.17 2.05 0.97
C ILE A 283 -14.05 2.99 0.14
N GLY A 284 -13.90 4.31 0.30
CA GLY A 284 -14.58 5.31 -0.53
C GLY A 284 -14.22 5.25 -2.02
N ASP A 285 -13.16 4.50 -2.36
CA ASP A 285 -12.72 4.18 -3.72
C ASP A 285 -13.08 2.75 -4.13
N GLY A 286 -13.85 2.03 -3.31
CA GLY A 286 -14.25 0.65 -3.53
C GLY A 286 -13.16 -0.39 -3.20
N MET A 287 -12.14 -0.02 -2.40
CA MET A 287 -11.01 -0.90 -2.07
C MET A 287 -10.78 -1.00 -0.56
N LEU A 288 -10.68 -2.23 -0.05
CA LEU A 288 -10.09 -2.49 1.26
C LEU A 288 -8.62 -2.88 1.08
N ILE A 289 -7.73 -2.25 1.86
CA ILE A 289 -6.29 -2.48 1.78
C ILE A 289 -5.86 -3.38 2.95
N GLY A 290 -5.22 -4.50 2.62
CA GLY A 290 -4.54 -5.37 3.56
C GLY A 290 -3.02 -5.25 3.41
N ARG A 291 -2.33 -4.67 4.40
CA ARG A 291 -0.87 -4.72 4.47
C ARG A 291 -0.49 -6.08 5.01
N MET A 292 0.26 -6.86 4.26
CA MET A 292 0.62 -8.23 4.62
C MET A 292 2.13 -8.39 4.76
N ILE A 293 2.56 -9.00 5.86
CA ILE A 293 3.90 -9.56 6.01
C ILE A 293 3.75 -11.07 5.96
N HIS A 294 4.51 -11.72 5.10
CA HIS A 294 4.66 -13.17 5.08
C HIS A 294 6.11 -13.53 5.32
N LEU A 295 6.36 -14.58 6.10
CA LEU A 295 7.70 -15.10 6.30
C LEU A 295 7.67 -16.60 6.54
N ASP A 296 8.81 -17.22 6.26
CA ASP A 296 9.03 -18.63 6.54
C ASP A 296 10.49 -18.93 6.91
N ALA A 297 10.69 -20.03 7.60
CA ALA A 297 11.98 -20.59 7.97
C ALA A 297 11.93 -22.11 7.98
N MET A 298 13.04 -22.75 7.62
CA MET A 298 13.23 -24.19 7.82
C MET A 298 13.97 -24.48 9.12
N ASP A 299 13.62 -25.59 9.76
CA ASP A 299 14.26 -26.20 10.92
C ASP A 299 14.49 -25.25 12.10
N SER A 300 13.57 -24.29 12.29
CA SER A 300 13.64 -23.23 13.32
C SER A 300 12.98 -23.61 14.66
N TYR A 301 12.60 -24.87 14.82
CA TYR A 301 11.90 -25.34 16.02
C TYR A 301 12.79 -25.21 17.27
N ASP A 302 12.21 -24.69 18.36
CA ASP A 302 12.90 -24.48 19.64
C ASP A 302 14.18 -23.61 19.53
N THR A 303 14.28 -22.84 18.45
CA THR A 303 15.40 -21.92 18.21
C THR A 303 15.00 -20.52 18.68
N PRO A 304 15.85 -19.84 19.47
CA PRO A 304 15.61 -18.44 19.84
C PRO A 304 15.39 -17.56 18.61
N PHE A 305 14.41 -16.66 18.67
CA PHE A 305 13.99 -15.84 17.52
C PHE A 305 15.07 -14.94 16.93
N ASP A 306 16.03 -14.53 17.76
CA ASP A 306 17.20 -13.75 17.39
C ASP A 306 18.27 -14.60 16.70
N GLN A 307 18.09 -15.92 16.67
CA GLN A 307 18.96 -16.90 16.02
C GLN A 307 18.30 -17.55 14.79
N VAL A 308 16.97 -17.41 14.62
CA VAL A 308 16.26 -17.93 13.45
C VAL A 308 16.60 -17.11 12.22
N ARG A 309 17.05 -17.80 11.17
CA ARG A 309 17.20 -17.25 9.82
C ARG A 309 15.97 -17.58 9.00
N LEU A 310 15.39 -16.56 8.39
CA LEU A 310 14.25 -16.72 7.49
C LEU A 310 14.75 -17.17 6.12
N ASN A 311 14.03 -18.08 5.47
CA ASN A 311 14.22 -18.31 4.05
C ASN A 311 13.91 -17.02 3.30
N HIS A 312 12.77 -16.40 3.63
CA HIS A 312 12.42 -15.07 3.19
C HIS A 312 11.43 -14.36 4.13
N LEU A 313 11.37 -13.04 3.94
CA LEU A 313 10.28 -12.18 4.39
C LEU A 313 9.78 -11.38 3.18
N ASP A 314 8.48 -11.47 2.94
CA ASP A 314 7.76 -10.75 1.90
C ASP A 314 6.86 -9.69 2.56
N LEU A 315 6.93 -8.45 2.07
CA LEU A 315 5.88 -7.46 2.28
C LEU A 315 4.99 -7.43 1.05
N ALA A 316 3.69 -7.43 1.24
CA ALA A 316 2.70 -7.39 0.17
C ALA A 316 1.52 -6.49 0.53
N ILE A 317 0.78 -6.09 -0.49
CA ILE A 317 -0.54 -5.50 -0.35
C ILE A 317 -1.57 -6.45 -0.94
N ASN A 318 -2.60 -6.73 -0.16
CA ASN A 318 -3.81 -7.40 -0.56
C ASN A 318 -4.88 -6.34 -0.81
N ILE A 319 -5.57 -6.42 -1.95
CA ILE A 319 -6.66 -5.51 -2.31
C ILE A 319 -7.93 -6.33 -2.43
N TYR A 320 -8.96 -5.91 -1.71
CA TYR A 320 -10.30 -6.49 -1.78
C TYR A 320 -11.27 -5.46 -2.35
N THR A 321 -12.17 -5.90 -3.23
CA THR A 321 -13.14 -5.07 -3.95
C THR A 321 -14.51 -5.76 -3.98
N GLY A 322 -15.58 -4.96 -4.06
CA GLY A 322 -16.95 -5.48 -4.07
C GLY A 322 -17.24 -6.38 -2.87
N ASP A 323 -17.92 -7.50 -3.10
CA ASP A 323 -18.38 -8.43 -2.05
C ASP A 323 -17.21 -9.01 -1.21
N SER A 324 -16.00 -9.09 -1.79
CA SER A 324 -14.83 -9.62 -1.07
C SER A 324 -14.41 -8.73 0.11
N ILE A 325 -14.80 -7.45 0.13
CA ILE A 325 -14.54 -6.55 1.26
C ILE A 325 -15.29 -7.04 2.49
N GLU A 326 -16.59 -7.27 2.36
CA GLU A 326 -17.44 -7.73 3.47
C GLU A 326 -17.01 -9.12 3.94
N GLU A 327 -16.74 -10.03 3.00
CA GLU A 327 -16.25 -11.37 3.35
C GLU A 327 -14.90 -11.33 4.09
N ARG A 328 -13.97 -10.47 3.65
CA ARG A 328 -12.66 -10.35 4.31
C ARG A 328 -12.77 -9.72 5.70
N MET A 329 -13.65 -8.73 5.85
CA MET A 329 -13.92 -8.09 7.15
C MET A 329 -14.55 -9.06 8.15
N ASN A 330 -15.44 -9.95 7.68
CA ASN A 330 -16.10 -10.96 8.51
C ASN A 330 -15.28 -12.25 8.71
N SER A 331 -14.15 -12.41 8.02
CA SER A 331 -13.26 -13.57 8.16
C SER A 331 -12.04 -13.29 9.06
N THR A 332 -11.47 -14.37 9.59
CA THR A 332 -10.29 -14.32 10.45
C THR A 332 -9.28 -15.38 10.07
N LEU A 333 -8.01 -14.97 10.02
CA LEU A 333 -6.87 -15.85 9.76
C LEU A 333 -6.70 -16.91 10.88
N THR A 334 -7.13 -16.60 12.11
CA THR A 334 -6.84 -17.39 13.32
C THR A 334 -7.58 -18.72 13.40
N LYS A 335 -8.69 -18.89 12.68
CA LYS A 335 -9.52 -20.11 12.73
C LYS A 335 -9.02 -21.23 11.81
N GLY A 336 -7.89 -21.07 11.14
CA GLY A 336 -7.30 -22.07 10.22
C GLY A 336 -8.15 -22.40 8.99
N LYS A 337 -9.25 -21.67 8.76
CA LYS A 337 -10.08 -21.80 7.56
C LYS A 337 -9.47 -20.98 6.43
N ARG A 338 -9.72 -21.40 5.19
CA ARG A 338 -9.40 -20.60 4.00
C ARG A 338 -10.09 -19.24 4.13
N ILE A 339 -9.31 -18.17 4.13
CA ILE A 339 -9.81 -16.79 4.10
C ILE A 339 -10.17 -16.40 2.67
N THR A 340 -10.94 -15.32 2.53
CA THR A 340 -11.23 -14.71 1.23
C THR A 340 -9.94 -14.34 0.53
N ASP A 341 -9.77 -14.82 -0.71
CA ASP A 341 -8.63 -14.48 -1.55
C ASP A 341 -8.73 -13.00 -1.96
N ALA A 342 -7.61 -12.28 -1.92
CA ALA A 342 -7.57 -10.90 -2.39
C ALA A 342 -7.81 -10.85 -3.91
N ASN A 343 -8.51 -9.82 -4.40
CA ASN A 343 -8.65 -9.60 -5.84
C ASN A 343 -7.30 -9.30 -6.49
N TYR A 344 -6.45 -8.57 -5.78
CA TYR A 344 -5.06 -8.36 -6.14
C TYR A 344 -4.18 -8.63 -4.93
N ARG A 345 -3.12 -9.41 -5.13
CA ARG A 345 -2.02 -9.55 -4.17
C ARG A 345 -0.75 -9.14 -4.87
N THR A 346 -0.02 -8.21 -4.26
CA THR A 346 1.14 -7.60 -4.89
C THR A 346 2.29 -7.50 -3.88
N HIS A 347 3.38 -8.23 -4.13
CA HIS A 347 4.58 -8.16 -3.32
C HIS A 347 5.31 -6.82 -3.56
N LEU A 348 5.65 -6.13 -2.48
CA LEU A 348 6.32 -4.83 -2.48
C LEU A 348 7.84 -4.98 -2.36
N ILE A 349 8.28 -5.83 -1.44
CA ILE A 349 9.68 -6.15 -1.20
C ILE A 349 9.80 -7.56 -0.67
N ARG A 350 10.85 -8.25 -1.09
CA ARG A 350 11.27 -9.55 -0.57
C ARG A 350 12.70 -9.46 -0.08
N ALA A 351 12.95 -10.01 1.11
CA ALA A 351 14.27 -10.15 1.67
C ALA A 351 14.56 -11.62 1.97
N ASP A 352 15.56 -12.19 1.31
CA ASP A 352 16.00 -13.57 1.54
C ASP A 352 17.12 -13.62 2.60
N ASP A 353 17.15 -14.67 3.43
CA ASP A 353 18.21 -14.95 4.42
C ASP A 353 18.51 -13.74 5.34
N ILE A 354 17.45 -13.25 5.98
CA ILE A 354 17.48 -12.23 7.05
C ILE A 354 17.16 -12.85 8.41
N MET A 355 17.35 -12.10 9.50
CA MET A 355 17.04 -12.62 10.84
C MET A 355 15.55 -12.44 11.14
N PHE A 356 14.95 -13.42 11.82
CA PHE A 356 13.56 -13.30 12.23
C PHE A 356 13.33 -12.12 13.20
N SER A 357 14.33 -11.77 14.01
CA SER A 357 14.30 -10.59 14.88
C SER A 357 14.07 -9.26 14.14
N ASP A 358 14.34 -9.19 12.83
CA ASP A 358 14.05 -8.00 12.02
C ASP A 358 12.55 -7.72 11.87
N LEU A 359 11.70 -8.74 12.06
CA LEU A 359 10.25 -8.60 11.95
C LEU A 359 9.74 -7.43 12.81
N LEU A 360 10.29 -7.26 14.02
CA LEU A 360 9.83 -6.25 14.97
C LEU A 360 10.04 -4.81 14.47
N VAL A 361 11.18 -4.56 13.85
CA VAL A 361 11.49 -3.24 13.26
C VAL A 361 10.65 -3.05 12.00
N ILE A 362 10.54 -4.11 11.18
CA ILE A 362 9.79 -4.06 9.93
C ILE A 362 8.29 -3.81 10.19
N THR A 363 7.67 -4.46 11.17
CA THR A 363 6.25 -4.26 11.53
C THR A 363 5.99 -2.84 12.01
N GLN A 364 6.89 -2.29 12.83
CA GLN A 364 6.80 -0.91 13.32
C GLN A 364 6.89 0.13 12.20
N ILE A 365 7.62 -0.16 11.11
CA ILE A 365 7.75 0.73 9.96
C ILE A 365 6.61 0.52 8.96
N PHE A 366 6.27 -0.74 8.67
CA PHE A 366 5.39 -1.11 7.56
C PHE A 366 3.91 -0.97 7.89
N PHE A 367 3.49 -1.36 9.10
CA PHE A 367 2.10 -1.19 9.53
C PHE A 367 1.83 0.24 9.96
N GLN A 368 0.61 0.71 9.68
CA GLN A 368 0.19 2.04 10.06
C GLN A 368 -0.09 2.09 11.56
N SER A 369 -0.75 1.07 12.12
CA SER A 369 -1.12 1.04 13.53
C SER A 369 0.11 0.90 14.41
N LYS A 370 0.35 1.90 15.26
CA LYS A 370 1.39 1.83 16.29
C LYS A 370 0.86 1.17 17.55
N THR A 371 -0.43 1.35 17.86
CA THR A 371 -1.01 0.78 19.07
C THR A 371 -1.20 -0.74 18.98
N MET A 372 -1.74 -1.27 17.87
CA MET A 372 -1.91 -2.73 17.72
C MET A 372 -0.57 -3.44 17.56
N VAL A 373 0.39 -2.87 16.82
CA VAL A 373 1.74 -3.43 16.74
C VAL A 373 2.39 -3.48 18.11
N LYS A 374 2.27 -2.41 18.90
CA LYS A 374 2.79 -2.40 20.27
C LYS A 374 2.09 -3.41 21.17
N GLU A 375 0.77 -3.50 21.16
CA GLU A 375 0.02 -4.49 21.96
C GLU A 375 0.35 -5.92 21.59
N TRP A 376 0.48 -6.21 20.29
CA TRP A 376 0.91 -7.52 19.81
C TRP A 376 2.31 -7.84 20.33
N ILE A 377 3.24 -6.89 20.16
CA ILE A 377 4.61 -7.03 20.62
C ILE A 377 4.65 -7.21 22.15
N ASP A 378 3.95 -6.38 22.91
CA ASP A 378 3.91 -6.45 24.37
C ASP A 378 3.22 -7.72 24.88
N SER A 379 2.31 -8.35 24.12
CA SER A 379 1.57 -9.55 24.53
C SER A 379 2.27 -10.86 24.15
N GLN A 380 2.83 -10.93 22.93
CA GLN A 380 3.49 -12.12 22.42
C GLN A 380 4.94 -12.25 22.90
N PHE A 381 5.53 -11.12 23.30
CA PHE A 381 6.87 -11.07 23.86
C PHE A 381 6.81 -10.73 25.37
N GLN A 382 5.81 -11.25 26.11
CA GLN A 382 5.75 -11.15 27.57
C GLN A 382 6.79 -12.07 28.22
N PHE A 383 7.92 -11.50 28.61
CA PHE A 383 8.95 -12.22 29.35
C PHE A 383 8.53 -12.36 30.81
N ARG A 384 8.36 -13.60 31.30
CA ARG A 384 8.23 -13.85 32.75
C ARG A 384 9.58 -13.49 33.40
N SER A 385 9.56 -12.53 34.31
CA SER A 385 10.67 -12.31 35.24
C SER A 385 10.77 -13.53 36.15
N GLU A 386 11.84 -14.33 35.99
CA GLU A 386 12.26 -15.28 37.02
C GLU A 386 12.80 -14.56 38.25
#